data_AF-A0A196SBP8-F1
#
_entry.id   AF-A0A196SBP8-F1
#
_cell.length_a   1.000
_cell.length_b   1.000
_cell.length_c   1.000
_cell.angle_alpha   90.00
_cell.angle_beta   90.00
_cell.angle_gamma   90.00
#
_symmetry.space_group_name_H-M   'P 1'
#
loop_
_entity.id
_entity.type
_entity.pdbx_description
1 polymer ?
#
loop_
_entity_poly.entity_id
_entity_poly.type
_entity_poly.pdbx_seq_one_letter_code
_entity_poly.pdbx_strand_id
1 'polypeptide(L)'
;MNTILLAALLISSVSCSLLRATPLATDDFTYDFYVCGTYEGACSATKGEKQHAVFYGARKLMFTKYMKTVEVFGGNDCSASSLYSYRYNADVTSRDNDEGTVTVKGKATSLEIAMVGSTIDNVQLTCSFAIEDNKFYTTEELDACTVPEGSENPIAALKATYGAGAEVTDVLVLNKDGKDFSINGYALSNKSDDGCSGWAPESNTPGIIIAIVGTIIIVIIVVIVVISAKKHSKKMPVSQ
;
A
#
# COMPACT_ATOMS: atom_id res chain seq x y z
N MET A 1 -24.54 -40.06 -44.04
CA MET A 1 -24.52 -38.67 -43.53
C MET A 1 -24.86 -38.73 -42.04
N ASN A 2 -23.90 -39.24 -41.24
CA ASN A 2 -24.20 -39.78 -39.90
C ASN A 2 -23.00 -39.66 -38.94
N THR A 3 -22.19 -38.61 -39.09
CA THR A 3 -20.97 -38.40 -38.29
C THR A 3 -20.81 -36.98 -37.76
N ILE A 4 -21.71 -36.05 -38.12
CA ILE A 4 -21.64 -34.65 -37.65
C ILE A 4 -22.55 -34.40 -36.43
N LEU A 5 -23.58 -35.24 -36.21
CA LEU A 5 -24.49 -35.07 -35.07
C LEU A 5 -23.94 -35.59 -33.72
N LEU A 6 -22.92 -36.45 -33.72
CA LEU A 6 -22.36 -37.02 -32.48
C LEU A 6 -21.33 -36.10 -31.79
N ALA A 7 -20.72 -35.16 -32.52
CA ALA A 7 -19.73 -34.24 -31.96
C ALA A 7 -20.36 -33.06 -31.19
N ALA A 8 -21.62 -32.73 -31.47
CA ALA A 8 -22.33 -31.62 -30.81
C ALA A 8 -22.90 -31.97 -29.42
N LEU A 9 -23.05 -33.27 -29.09
CA LEU A 9 -23.58 -33.73 -27.79
C LEU A 9 -22.51 -34.05 -26.74
N LEU A 10 -21.22 -34.06 -27.12
CA LEU A 10 -20.10 -34.30 -26.19
C LEU A 10 -19.43 -33.02 -25.67
N ILE A 11 -19.81 -31.85 -26.19
CA ILE A 11 -19.31 -30.54 -25.70
C ILE A 11 -20.25 -29.94 -24.64
N SER A 12 -21.47 -30.47 -24.48
CA SER A 12 -22.44 -29.97 -23.48
C SER A 12 -22.31 -30.62 -22.09
N SER A 13 -21.45 -31.63 -21.90
CA SER A 13 -21.30 -32.33 -20.61
C SER A 13 -19.99 -32.06 -19.87
N VAL A 14 -19.03 -31.34 -20.47
CA VAL A 14 -17.78 -30.96 -19.79
C VAL A 14 -17.85 -29.54 -19.19
N SER A 15 -18.89 -28.77 -19.52
CA SER A 15 -19.03 -27.37 -19.08
C SER A 15 -19.72 -27.17 -17.73
N CYS A 16 -20.05 -28.24 -17.01
CA CYS A 16 -20.76 -28.15 -15.71
C CYS A 16 -19.90 -28.55 -14.50
N SER A 17 -18.59 -28.75 -14.68
CA SER A 17 -17.68 -29.13 -13.58
C SER A 17 -16.52 -28.17 -13.35
N LEU A 18 -16.28 -27.20 -14.24
CA LEU A 18 -15.25 -26.15 -14.07
C LEU A 18 -15.81 -24.78 -13.64
N LEU A 19 -17.13 -24.65 -13.52
CA LEU A 19 -17.80 -23.51 -12.88
C LEU A 19 -18.44 -23.95 -11.56
N ARG A 20 -17.72 -24.72 -10.74
CA ARG A 20 -17.76 -24.40 -9.32
C ARG A 20 -16.91 -23.16 -9.16
N ALA A 21 -17.51 -22.01 -9.48
CA ALA A 21 -17.25 -20.85 -8.67
C ALA A 21 -17.44 -21.36 -7.25
N THR A 22 -16.34 -21.51 -6.51
CA THR A 22 -16.42 -21.50 -5.06
C THR A 22 -17.35 -20.34 -4.76
N PRO A 23 -18.47 -20.56 -4.03
CA PRO A 23 -19.16 -19.41 -3.50
C PRO A 23 -18.10 -18.70 -2.67
N LEU A 24 -17.57 -17.58 -3.17
CA LEU A 24 -17.14 -16.55 -2.26
C LEU A 24 -18.39 -16.32 -1.44
N ALA A 25 -18.35 -16.76 -0.19
CA ALA A 25 -19.38 -16.44 0.78
C ALA A 25 -19.35 -14.91 0.90
N THR A 26 -20.06 -14.24 0.00
CA THR A 26 -20.49 -12.87 0.15
C THR A 26 -21.64 -12.92 1.14
N ASP A 27 -21.33 -13.19 2.40
CA ASP A 27 -22.09 -12.55 3.45
C ASP A 27 -21.70 -11.08 3.35
N ASP A 28 -22.32 -10.38 2.39
CA ASP A 28 -22.17 -8.94 2.22
C ASP A 28 -22.88 -8.28 3.40
N PHE A 29 -22.18 -8.23 4.53
CA PHE A 29 -22.55 -7.42 5.66
C PHE A 29 -22.63 -5.98 5.17
N THR A 30 -23.85 -5.44 5.20
CA THR A 30 -24.10 -4.04 4.88
C THR A 30 -23.91 -3.23 6.14
N TYR A 31 -22.95 -2.31 6.11
CA TYR A 31 -22.68 -1.38 7.20
C TYR A 31 -23.44 -0.07 6.94
N ASP A 32 -23.95 0.57 8.00
CA ASP A 32 -24.62 1.87 7.89
C ASP A 32 -23.65 3.03 7.59
N PHE A 33 -22.34 2.77 7.63
CA PHE A 33 -21.26 3.72 7.41
C PHE A 33 -20.25 3.21 6.37
N TYR A 34 -19.35 4.10 5.91
CA TYR A 34 -18.29 3.74 4.96
C TYR A 34 -17.17 2.99 5.67
N VAL A 35 -16.86 1.77 5.21
CA VAL A 35 -15.66 1.01 5.63
C VAL A 35 -14.49 1.23 4.66
N CYS A 36 -14.81 1.58 3.41
CA CYS A 36 -13.82 2.02 2.42
C CYS A 36 -13.45 3.49 2.64
N GLY A 37 -12.26 3.89 2.19
CA GLY A 37 -11.79 5.27 2.30
C GLY A 37 -10.38 5.35 2.88
N THR A 38 -9.96 6.59 3.12
CA THR A 38 -8.65 6.93 3.69
C THR A 38 -8.84 7.32 5.15
N TYR A 39 -8.03 6.74 6.04
CA TYR A 39 -8.14 6.91 7.48
C TYR A 39 -6.78 7.22 8.07
N GLU A 40 -6.78 8.10 9.06
CA GLU A 40 -5.56 8.52 9.75
C GLU A 40 -5.79 8.45 11.26
N GLY A 41 -4.85 7.83 11.95
CA GLY A 41 -4.81 7.74 13.39
C GLY A 41 -4.16 8.94 14.03
N ALA A 42 -4.54 9.21 15.27
CA ALA A 42 -3.77 10.08 16.14
C ALA A 42 -2.42 9.42 16.50
N CYS A 43 -1.48 10.22 16.97
CA CYS A 43 -0.23 9.70 17.52
C CYS A 43 -0.52 8.77 18.72
N SER A 44 0.06 7.59 18.71
CA SER A 44 0.04 6.68 19.83
C SER A 44 1.02 7.16 20.90
N ALA A 45 0.50 7.72 21.99
CA ALA A 45 1.30 8.18 23.12
C ALA A 45 2.08 7.05 23.83
N THR A 46 1.74 5.79 23.58
CA THR A 46 2.41 4.63 24.17
C THR A 46 3.47 4.02 23.28
N LYS A 47 3.37 4.20 21.96
CA LYS A 47 4.26 3.54 20.99
C LYS A 47 5.09 4.50 20.14
N GLY A 48 4.78 5.81 20.17
CA GLY A 48 5.43 6.78 19.30
C GLY A 48 5.16 6.49 17.82
N GLU A 49 3.93 6.05 17.51
CA GLU A 49 3.54 5.63 16.16
C GLU A 49 2.31 6.37 15.69
N LYS A 50 2.28 6.67 14.40
CA LYS A 50 1.08 7.17 13.71
C LYS A 50 0.71 6.20 12.59
N GLN A 51 -0.58 5.89 12.47
CA GLN A 51 -1.06 4.96 11.45
C GLN A 51 -1.91 5.68 10.41
N HIS A 52 -1.74 5.27 9.17
CA HIS A 52 -2.56 5.67 8.05
C HIS A 52 -3.01 4.42 7.31
N ALA A 53 -4.29 4.33 6.98
CA ALA A 53 -4.87 3.17 6.32
C ALA A 53 -5.75 3.59 5.15
N VAL A 54 -5.66 2.86 4.05
CA VAL A 54 -6.57 3.00 2.91
C VAL A 54 -7.26 1.67 2.70
N PHE A 55 -8.59 1.71 2.78
CA PHE A 55 -9.44 0.54 2.58
C PHE A 55 -10.11 0.61 1.22
N TYR A 56 -9.82 -0.37 0.37
CA TYR A 56 -10.29 -0.40 -1.01
C TYR A 56 -11.52 -1.30 -1.15
N GLY A 57 -12.60 -0.73 -1.68
CA GLY A 57 -13.81 -1.48 -1.93
C GLY A 57 -14.98 -0.61 -2.35
N ALA A 58 -16.17 -1.18 -2.34
CA ALA A 58 -17.41 -0.45 -2.56
C ALA A 58 -17.96 0.10 -1.24
N ARG A 59 -18.66 1.23 -1.31
CA ARG A 59 -19.34 1.85 -0.17
C ARG A 59 -20.28 0.84 0.50
N LYS A 60 -20.31 0.87 1.84
CA LYS A 60 -21.14 0.02 2.71
C LYS A 60 -20.85 -1.49 2.62
N LEU A 61 -19.87 -1.90 1.81
CA LEU A 61 -19.35 -3.27 1.78
C LEU A 61 -17.98 -3.31 2.47
N MET A 62 -17.63 -4.48 2.99
CA MET A 62 -16.31 -4.72 3.54
C MET A 62 -15.24 -4.69 2.44
N PHE A 63 -14.16 -3.95 2.68
CA PHE A 63 -13.02 -3.88 1.80
C PHE A 63 -12.38 -5.26 1.61
N THR A 64 -11.89 -5.53 0.41
CA THR A 64 -11.21 -6.78 0.07
C THR A 64 -9.70 -6.62 0.03
N LYS A 65 -9.23 -5.37 -0.02
CA LYS A 65 -7.82 -5.02 -0.03
C LYS A 65 -7.60 -3.78 0.83
N TYR A 66 -6.42 -3.67 1.41
CA TYR A 66 -6.05 -2.49 2.16
C TYR A 66 -4.56 -2.22 2.08
N MET A 67 -4.22 -0.94 2.25
CA MET A 67 -2.85 -0.48 2.47
C MET A 67 -2.78 0.09 3.88
N LYS A 68 -1.75 -0.28 4.64
CA LYS A 68 -1.47 0.31 5.94
C LYS A 68 -0.07 0.89 5.92
N THR A 69 0.05 2.14 6.35
CA THR A 69 1.31 2.84 6.59
C THR A 69 1.44 3.09 8.08
N VAL A 70 2.62 2.80 8.62
CA VAL A 70 2.99 3.08 10.01
C VAL A 70 4.21 3.97 9.98
N GLU A 71 4.09 5.13 10.61
CA GLU A 71 5.16 6.09 10.83
C GLU A 71 5.66 5.96 12.27
N VAL A 72 6.97 5.80 12.44
CA VAL A 72 7.60 5.59 13.75
C VAL A 72 8.40 6.83 14.12
N PHE A 73 8.20 7.34 15.33
CA PHE A 73 8.79 8.57 15.85
C PHE A 73 9.67 8.26 17.06
N GLY A 74 10.69 9.09 17.29
CA GLY A 74 11.56 8.98 18.47
C GLY A 74 10.92 9.43 19.79
N GLY A 75 9.68 9.92 19.74
CA GLY A 75 8.93 10.43 20.88
C GLY A 75 7.44 10.17 20.75
N ASN A 76 6.71 10.39 21.83
CA ASN A 76 5.32 9.95 21.99
C ASN A 76 4.27 10.96 21.50
N ASP A 77 4.70 12.11 21.00
CA ASP A 77 3.83 13.20 20.55
C ASP A 77 3.75 13.32 19.02
N CYS A 78 4.57 12.55 18.28
CA CYS A 78 4.68 12.56 16.82
C CYS A 78 4.78 13.97 16.21
N SER A 79 5.38 14.91 16.96
CA SER A 79 5.53 16.31 16.54
C SER A 79 6.78 16.53 15.69
N ALA A 80 7.79 15.69 15.88
CA ALA A 80 9.00 15.63 15.07
C ALA A 80 8.76 14.89 13.74
N SER A 81 9.74 14.94 12.84
CA SER A 81 9.76 14.04 11.67
C SER A 81 9.84 12.58 12.10
N SER A 82 9.19 11.69 11.35
CA SER A 82 9.31 10.25 11.57
C SER A 82 10.76 9.81 11.34
N LEU A 83 11.21 8.84 12.13
CA LEU A 83 12.53 8.22 11.99
C LEU A 83 12.55 7.29 10.78
N TYR A 84 11.48 6.53 10.63
CA TYR A 84 11.20 5.70 9.48
C TYR A 84 9.70 5.46 9.38
N SER A 85 9.27 4.95 8.23
CA SER A 85 7.92 4.48 8.01
C SER A 85 7.94 3.23 7.16
N TYR A 86 6.96 2.36 7.35
CA TYR A 86 6.75 1.22 6.49
C TYR A 86 5.30 1.19 6.05
N ARG A 87 5.07 0.74 4.82
CA ARG A 87 3.73 0.50 4.31
C ARG A 87 3.64 -0.88 3.67
N TYR A 88 2.54 -1.56 3.94
CA TYR A 88 2.24 -2.84 3.33
C TYR A 88 0.85 -2.83 2.70
N ASN A 89 0.72 -3.57 1.60
CA ASN A 89 -0.58 -3.89 1.01
C ASN A 89 -0.96 -5.31 1.39
N ALA A 90 -2.25 -5.57 1.60
CA ALA A 90 -2.74 -6.90 1.90
C ALA A 90 -4.09 -7.17 1.24
N ASP A 91 -4.26 -8.42 0.79
CA ASP A 91 -5.53 -8.96 0.35
C ASP A 91 -6.21 -9.66 1.52
N VAL A 92 -7.49 -9.36 1.76
CA VAL A 92 -8.26 -9.97 2.85
C VAL A 92 -8.55 -11.44 2.52
N THR A 93 -8.12 -12.35 3.39
CA THR A 93 -8.29 -13.80 3.21
C THR A 93 -9.44 -14.37 4.02
N SER A 94 -9.69 -13.84 5.23
CA SER A 94 -10.83 -14.24 6.05
C SER A 94 -11.28 -13.12 6.97
N ARG A 95 -12.52 -13.21 7.42
CA ARG A 95 -13.15 -12.24 8.31
C ARG A 95 -13.90 -13.00 9.40
N ASP A 96 -13.83 -12.48 10.61
CA ASP A 96 -14.64 -12.95 11.73
C ASP A 96 -15.31 -11.73 12.38
N ASN A 97 -16.59 -11.85 12.70
CA ASN A 97 -17.40 -10.76 13.23
C ASN A 97 -18.00 -11.19 14.57
N ASP A 98 -17.57 -10.55 15.63
CA ASP A 98 -18.02 -10.82 16.98
C ASP A 98 -18.42 -9.49 17.65
N GLU A 99 -19.71 -9.36 17.97
CA GLU A 99 -20.28 -8.24 18.75
C GLU A 99 -19.84 -6.81 18.34
N GLY A 100 -19.63 -6.53 17.05
CA GLY A 100 -19.20 -5.20 16.56
C GLY A 100 -17.68 -5.04 16.42
N THR A 101 -16.93 -6.10 16.69
CA THR A 101 -15.52 -6.22 16.35
C THR A 101 -15.39 -7.10 15.11
N VAL A 102 -14.69 -6.61 14.10
CA VAL A 102 -14.37 -7.37 12.89
C VAL A 102 -12.89 -7.68 12.88
N THR A 103 -12.54 -8.95 13.06
CA THR A 103 -11.17 -9.41 12.87
C THR A 103 -10.94 -9.70 11.40
N VAL A 104 -10.00 -8.99 10.80
CA VAL A 104 -9.59 -9.18 9.41
C VAL A 104 -8.26 -9.91 9.39
N LYS A 105 -8.23 -11.06 8.71
CA LYS A 105 -6.98 -11.70 8.33
C LYS A 105 -6.71 -11.42 6.88
N GLY A 106 -5.48 -11.08 6.57
CA GLY A 106 -5.03 -10.80 5.22
C GLY A 106 -3.73 -11.51 4.92
N LYS A 107 -3.39 -11.49 3.64
CA LYS A 107 -2.08 -11.90 3.15
C LYS A 107 -1.41 -10.68 2.55
N ALA A 108 -0.26 -10.31 3.10
CA ALA A 108 0.51 -9.19 2.59
C ALA A 108 0.97 -9.49 1.16
N THR A 109 0.89 -8.49 0.28
CA THR A 109 1.24 -8.58 -1.14
C THR A 109 2.49 -7.77 -1.47
N SER A 110 2.79 -6.74 -0.68
CA SER A 110 4.01 -5.95 -0.80
C SER A 110 4.33 -5.26 0.52
N LEU A 111 5.62 -4.95 0.71
CA LEU A 111 6.16 -4.15 1.80
C LEU A 111 7.15 -3.14 1.22
N GLU A 112 6.98 -1.88 1.60
CA GLU A 112 7.89 -0.80 1.27
C GLU A 112 8.28 -0.05 2.55
N ILE A 113 9.52 0.42 2.59
CA ILE A 113 10.10 1.08 3.77
C ILE A 113 10.75 2.39 3.34
N ALA A 114 10.45 3.46 4.08
CA ALA A 114 11.10 4.75 3.98
C ALA A 114 11.81 5.06 5.30
N MET A 115 12.96 5.73 5.25
CA MET A 115 13.80 5.97 6.41
C MET A 115 14.48 7.34 6.33
N VAL A 116 14.99 7.81 7.46
CA VAL A 116 15.81 9.02 7.55
C VAL A 116 17.25 8.63 7.89
N GLY A 117 18.21 9.20 7.16
CA GLY A 117 19.64 8.96 7.40
C GLY A 117 20.03 7.49 7.23
N SER A 118 19.35 6.77 6.33
CA SER A 118 19.56 5.33 6.11
C SER A 118 19.47 4.49 7.38
N THR A 119 18.63 4.88 8.34
CA THR A 119 18.60 4.26 9.67
C THR A 119 17.21 3.76 10.01
N ILE A 120 17.11 2.52 10.53
CA ILE A 120 15.87 1.93 11.06
C ILE A 120 16.21 1.35 12.44
N ASP A 121 15.40 1.64 13.46
CA ASP A 121 15.59 1.16 14.83
C ASP A 121 17.03 1.34 15.36
N ASN A 122 17.62 2.50 15.07
CA ASN A 122 19.02 2.86 15.39
C ASN A 122 20.10 2.00 14.70
N VAL A 123 19.73 1.21 13.70
CA VAL A 123 20.66 0.45 12.86
C VAL A 123 20.86 1.17 11.53
N GLN A 124 22.10 1.59 11.26
CA GLN A 124 22.46 2.25 10.02
C GLN A 124 22.70 1.24 8.89
N LEU A 125 21.97 1.39 7.79
CA LEU A 125 22.10 0.57 6.60
C LEU A 125 23.18 1.10 5.67
N THR A 126 23.97 0.18 5.12
CA THR A 126 24.94 0.45 4.06
C THR A 126 24.49 -0.27 2.80
N CYS A 127 24.14 0.48 1.77
CA CYS A 127 23.60 -0.05 0.51
C CYS A 127 24.55 0.24 -0.66
N SER A 128 24.38 -0.50 -1.76
CA SER A 128 25.08 -0.23 -3.03
C SER A 128 24.60 1.04 -3.74
N PHE A 129 23.55 1.68 -3.24
CA PHE A 129 22.95 2.91 -3.74
C PHE A 129 22.72 3.91 -2.59
N ALA A 130 22.52 5.18 -2.94
CA ALA A 130 22.17 6.20 -1.96
C ALA A 130 20.68 6.10 -1.58
N ILE A 131 20.41 5.98 -0.27
CA ILE A 131 19.07 6.10 0.28
C ILE A 131 18.73 7.59 0.40
N GLU A 132 17.58 7.97 -0.13
CA GLU A 132 17.00 9.31 0.01
C GLU A 132 16.03 9.31 1.20
N ASP A 133 16.08 10.36 2.00
CA ASP A 133 15.20 10.48 3.17
C ASP A 133 13.73 10.48 2.77
N ASN A 134 12.92 9.73 3.52
CA ASN A 134 11.45 9.62 3.34
C ASN A 134 11.00 9.02 1.99
N LYS A 135 11.92 8.50 1.17
CA LYS A 135 11.57 7.75 -0.04
C LYS A 135 11.29 6.29 0.33
N PHE A 136 10.18 5.76 -0.18
CA PHE A 136 9.84 4.35 -0.03
C PHE A 136 10.63 3.49 -1.01
N TYR A 137 11.24 2.43 -0.48
CA TYR A 137 11.96 1.40 -1.21
C TYR A 137 11.31 0.04 -0.97
N THR A 138 11.28 -0.85 -1.96
CA THR A 138 10.77 -2.21 -1.76
C THR A 138 11.77 -3.06 -0.97
N THR A 139 11.31 -4.16 -0.39
CA THR A 139 12.21 -5.09 0.30
C THR A 139 13.26 -5.69 -0.62
N GLU A 140 12.98 -5.87 -1.91
CA GLU A 140 13.92 -6.41 -2.89
C GLU A 140 15.03 -5.41 -3.23
N GLU A 141 14.72 -4.12 -3.29
CA GLU A 141 15.73 -3.07 -3.43
C GLU A 141 16.65 -3.05 -2.21
N LEU A 142 16.06 -3.17 -1.02
CA LEU A 142 16.79 -3.15 0.25
C LEU A 142 17.54 -4.45 0.57
N ASP A 143 17.29 -5.56 -0.15
CA ASP A 143 18.08 -6.80 -0.03
C ASP A 143 19.55 -6.57 -0.46
N ALA A 144 19.84 -5.48 -1.19
CA ALA A 144 21.21 -5.05 -1.53
C ALA A 144 21.91 -4.24 -0.40
N CYS A 145 21.27 -4.07 0.75
CA CYS A 145 21.79 -3.36 1.91
C CYS A 145 22.33 -4.32 2.98
N THR A 146 23.36 -3.89 3.69
CA THR A 146 23.96 -4.60 4.82
C THR A 146 23.83 -3.78 6.10
N VAL A 147 23.78 -4.46 7.23
CA VAL A 147 23.82 -3.85 8.57
C VAL A 147 25.21 -4.04 9.21
N PRO A 148 25.57 -3.25 10.23
CA PRO A 148 26.85 -3.41 10.92
C PRO A 148 26.98 -4.80 11.54
N GLU A 149 28.20 -5.33 11.61
CA GLU A 149 28.47 -6.65 12.18
C GLU A 149 27.93 -6.75 13.62
N GLY A 150 27.24 -7.86 13.92
CA GLY A 150 26.61 -8.09 15.23
C GLY A 150 25.27 -7.39 15.45
N SER A 151 24.78 -6.60 14.50
CA SER A 151 23.45 -5.97 14.56
C SER A 151 22.36 -6.89 14.02
N GLU A 152 21.19 -6.87 14.63
CA GLU A 152 19.99 -7.49 14.05
C GLU A 152 19.52 -6.66 12.84
N ASN A 153 19.09 -7.32 11.76
CA ASN A 153 18.63 -6.63 10.56
C ASN A 153 17.14 -6.24 10.71
N PRO A 154 16.80 -4.96 10.90
CA PRO A 154 15.42 -4.55 11.12
C PRO A 154 14.53 -4.79 9.89
N ILE A 155 15.09 -4.80 8.67
CA ILE A 155 14.33 -5.12 7.46
C ILE A 155 13.91 -6.58 7.47
N ALA A 156 14.77 -7.48 7.96
CA ALA A 156 14.44 -8.91 8.02
C ALA A 156 13.25 -9.17 8.96
N ALA A 157 13.20 -8.47 10.10
CA ALA A 157 12.07 -8.51 11.02
C ALA A 157 10.78 -8.00 10.36
N LEU A 158 10.83 -6.82 9.71
CA LEU A 158 9.69 -6.27 8.98
C LEU A 158 9.22 -7.18 7.84
N LYS A 159 10.14 -7.80 7.09
CA LYS A 159 9.84 -8.75 5.99
C LYS A 159 9.19 -10.02 6.52
N ALA A 160 9.60 -10.51 7.69
CA ALA A 160 8.98 -11.67 8.31
C ALA A 160 7.53 -11.40 8.75
N THR A 161 7.23 -10.17 9.21
CA THR A 161 5.89 -9.81 9.70
C THR A 161 4.96 -9.29 8.61
N TYR A 162 5.47 -8.48 7.67
CA TYR A 162 4.68 -7.71 6.71
C TYR A 162 5.11 -7.90 5.25
N GLY A 163 6.13 -8.71 4.99
CA GLY A 163 6.61 -8.97 3.64
C GLY A 163 5.60 -9.73 2.77
N ALA A 164 5.82 -9.73 1.46
CA ALA A 164 4.94 -10.41 0.53
C ALA A 164 4.77 -11.90 0.89
N GLY A 165 3.53 -12.34 1.01
CA GLY A 165 3.15 -13.68 1.41
C GLY A 165 2.93 -13.89 2.92
N ALA A 166 3.36 -12.95 3.77
CA ALA A 166 3.14 -13.01 5.22
C ALA A 166 1.65 -12.94 5.55
N GLU A 167 1.22 -13.73 6.54
CA GLU A 167 -0.13 -13.62 7.09
C GLU A 167 -0.16 -12.46 8.08
N VAL A 168 -1.07 -11.52 7.84
CA VAL A 168 -1.30 -10.36 8.70
C VAL A 168 -2.68 -10.47 9.32
N THR A 169 -2.78 -10.12 10.60
CA THR A 169 -4.06 -10.05 11.31
C THR A 169 -4.23 -8.63 11.83
N ASP A 170 -5.30 -7.99 11.39
CA ASP A 170 -5.69 -6.65 11.82
C ASP A 170 -7.09 -6.73 12.46
N VAL A 171 -7.21 -6.27 13.71
CA VAL A 171 -8.48 -6.24 14.45
C VAL A 171 -9.11 -4.87 14.26
N LEU A 172 -10.25 -4.83 13.57
CA LEU A 172 -11.05 -3.64 13.40
C LEU A 172 -12.10 -3.59 14.50
N VAL A 173 -12.14 -2.51 15.27
CA VAL A 173 -13.28 -2.24 16.15
C VAL A 173 -14.14 -1.19 15.49
N LEU A 174 -15.40 -1.56 15.26
CA LEU A 174 -16.39 -0.76 14.53
C LEU A 174 -17.63 -0.63 15.41
N ASN A 175 -17.74 0.45 16.18
CA ASN A 175 -18.98 0.68 16.92
C ASN A 175 -20.16 0.85 15.94
N LYS A 176 -21.36 0.38 16.32
CA LYS A 176 -22.59 0.40 15.49
C LYS A 176 -22.90 1.77 14.87
N ASP A 177 -22.49 2.85 15.52
CA ASP A 177 -22.71 4.22 15.07
C ASP A 177 -21.64 4.73 14.08
N GLY A 178 -20.63 3.92 13.74
CA GLY A 178 -19.50 4.28 12.86
C GLY A 178 -18.58 5.38 13.41
N LYS A 179 -18.76 5.78 14.67
CA LYS A 179 -18.05 6.91 15.30
C LYS A 179 -16.68 6.55 15.85
N ASP A 180 -16.56 5.35 16.42
CA ASP A 180 -15.30 4.84 16.93
C ASP A 180 -14.82 3.76 15.99
N PHE A 181 -13.88 4.14 15.12
CA PHE A 181 -13.17 3.22 14.26
C PHE A 181 -11.74 3.08 14.77
N SER A 182 -11.31 1.84 15.04
CA SER A 182 -9.92 1.57 15.37
C SER A 182 -9.38 0.33 14.67
N ILE A 183 -8.07 0.31 14.42
CA ILE A 183 -7.34 -0.85 13.90
C ILE A 183 -6.27 -1.19 14.93
N ASN A 184 -6.22 -2.43 15.43
CA ASN A 184 -5.25 -2.89 16.43
C ASN A 184 -5.16 -1.94 17.65
N GLY A 185 -6.29 -1.34 18.04
CA GLY A 185 -6.38 -0.38 19.15
C GLY A 185 -5.98 1.07 18.82
N TYR A 186 -5.61 1.39 17.58
CA TYR A 186 -5.34 2.76 17.15
C TYR A 186 -6.63 3.37 16.64
N ALA A 187 -7.15 4.41 17.31
CA ALA A 187 -8.31 5.14 16.81
C ALA A 187 -7.94 5.87 15.52
N LEU A 188 -8.75 5.71 14.47
CA LEU A 188 -8.60 6.41 13.20
C LEU A 188 -9.83 7.23 12.87
N SER A 189 -9.59 8.36 12.21
CA SER A 189 -10.62 9.23 11.65
C SER A 189 -10.59 9.14 10.13
N ASN A 190 -11.76 9.11 9.51
CA ASN A 190 -11.88 9.22 8.06
C ASN A 190 -11.35 10.59 7.59
N LYS A 191 -10.60 10.57 6.48
CA LYS A 191 -10.02 11.76 5.83
C LYS A 191 -10.59 11.99 4.44
N SER A 192 -10.84 10.92 3.71
CA SER A 192 -11.44 10.99 2.37
C SER A 192 -12.13 9.68 2.00
N ASP A 193 -12.95 9.75 0.96
CA ASP A 193 -13.63 8.61 0.35
C ASP A 193 -12.79 7.95 -0.76
N ASP A 194 -11.51 8.28 -0.93
CA ASP A 194 -10.74 7.90 -2.12
C ASP A 194 -10.66 6.37 -2.31
N GLY A 195 -10.55 5.62 -1.21
CA GLY A 195 -10.59 4.15 -1.21
C GLY A 195 -11.92 3.52 -1.67
N CYS A 196 -13.01 4.31 -1.70
CA CYS A 196 -14.34 3.87 -2.14
C CYS A 196 -14.57 3.93 -3.65
N SER A 197 -13.60 4.45 -4.42
CA SER A 197 -13.69 4.55 -5.88
C SER A 197 -13.51 3.19 -6.60
N GLY A 198 -13.28 2.11 -5.84
CA GLY A 198 -13.44 0.73 -6.30
C GLY A 198 -12.16 0.01 -6.69
N TRP A 199 -11.02 0.70 -6.85
CA TRP A 199 -9.76 0.07 -7.26
C TRP A 199 -8.62 0.39 -6.28
N ALA A 200 -8.07 -0.67 -5.66
CA ALA A 200 -6.71 -0.60 -5.13
C ALA A 200 -5.76 -0.45 -6.34
N PRO A 201 -4.72 0.39 -6.27
CA PRO A 201 -3.67 0.34 -7.27
C PRO A 201 -3.14 -1.10 -7.31
N GLU A 202 -3.27 -1.77 -8.45
CA GLU A 202 -2.70 -3.11 -8.61
C GLU A 202 -1.22 -3.02 -8.21
N SER A 203 -0.84 -3.92 -7.30
CA SER A 203 0.44 -4.00 -6.59
C SER A 203 1.62 -4.22 -7.54
N ASN A 204 1.91 -3.20 -8.36
CA ASN A 204 3.08 -2.99 -9.23
C ASN A 204 3.27 -1.47 -9.53
N THR A 205 2.52 -0.59 -8.89
CA THR A 205 2.46 0.85 -9.23
C THR A 205 3.37 1.78 -8.38
N PRO A 206 4.42 1.36 -7.65
CA PRO A 206 5.48 2.31 -7.29
C PRO A 206 6.24 2.76 -8.56
N GLY A 207 6.46 1.82 -9.49
CA GLY A 207 7.22 2.07 -10.72
C GLY A 207 6.51 3.00 -11.71
N ILE A 208 5.18 2.94 -11.83
CA ILE A 208 4.44 3.77 -12.80
C ILE A 208 4.29 5.21 -12.30
N ILE A 209 4.03 5.43 -11.00
CA ILE A 209 3.96 6.80 -10.46
C ILE A 209 5.36 7.46 -10.52
N ILE A 210 6.42 6.72 -10.16
CA ILE A 210 7.81 7.21 -10.31
C ILE A 210 8.17 7.43 -11.80
N ALA A 211 7.73 6.55 -12.71
CA ALA A 211 7.97 6.72 -14.14
C ALA A 211 7.20 7.93 -14.72
N ILE A 212 5.94 8.15 -14.32
CA ILE A 212 5.14 9.29 -14.78
C ILE A 212 5.73 10.59 -14.24
N VAL A 213 6.04 10.66 -12.94
CA VAL A 213 6.66 11.85 -12.32
C VAL A 213 8.05 12.11 -12.91
N GLY A 214 8.87 11.08 -13.09
CA GLY A 214 10.20 11.18 -13.72
C GLY A 214 10.14 11.65 -15.16
N THR A 215 9.20 11.13 -15.97
CA THR A 215 9.02 11.55 -17.36
C THR A 215 8.56 13.00 -17.45
N ILE A 216 7.64 13.43 -16.56
CA ILE A 216 7.18 14.83 -16.50
C ILE A 216 8.35 15.77 -16.14
N ILE A 217 9.19 15.41 -15.16
CA ILE A 217 10.36 16.21 -14.79
C ILE A 217 11.36 16.32 -15.95
N ILE A 218 11.66 15.23 -16.64
CA ILE A 218 12.56 15.24 -17.81
C ILE A 218 11.98 16.14 -18.92
N VAL A 219 10.68 16.04 -19.21
CA VAL A 219 10.02 16.89 -20.21
C VAL A 219 10.10 18.37 -19.81
N ILE A 220 9.86 18.70 -18.54
CA ILE A 220 9.97 20.08 -18.03
C ILE A 220 11.40 20.60 -18.18
N ILE A 221 12.43 19.81 -17.82
CA ILE A 221 13.83 20.19 -17.97
C ILE A 221 14.17 20.40 -19.45
N VAL A 222 13.76 19.50 -20.36
CA VAL A 222 13.98 19.64 -21.80
C VAL A 222 13.30 20.89 -22.33
N VAL A 223 12.06 21.16 -21.92
CA VAL A 223 11.33 22.38 -22.33
C VAL A 223 12.03 23.63 -21.81
N ILE A 224 12.49 23.66 -20.55
CA ILE A 224 13.24 24.78 -19.98
C ILE A 224 14.56 24.98 -20.73
N VAL A 225 15.31 23.91 -21.02
CA VAL A 225 16.58 23.97 -21.76
C VAL A 225 16.34 24.46 -23.19
N VAL A 226 15.32 23.97 -23.89
CA VAL A 226 14.97 24.41 -25.25
C VAL A 226 14.51 25.86 -25.27
N ILE A 227 13.70 26.30 -24.30
CA ILE A 227 13.28 27.71 -24.19
C ILE A 227 14.48 28.60 -23.86
N SER A 228 15.37 28.16 -22.97
CA SER A 228 16.58 28.90 -22.57
C SER A 228 17.60 29.00 -23.70
N ALA A 229 17.78 27.91 -24.47
CA ALA A 229 18.60 27.89 -25.68
C ALA A 229 18.00 28.79 -26.79
N LYS A 230 16.67 28.79 -26.96
CA LYS A 230 16.00 29.75 -27.87
C LYS A 230 16.15 31.20 -27.41
N LYS A 231 16.18 31.47 -26.10
CA LYS A 231 16.43 32.82 -25.55
C LYS A 231 17.86 33.28 -25.81
N HIS A 232 18.85 32.39 -25.75
CA HIS A 232 20.24 32.70 -26.09
C HIS A 232 20.50 32.82 -27.59
N SER A 233 19.75 32.12 -28.44
CA SER A 233 19.90 32.22 -29.90
C SER A 233 19.33 33.53 -30.49
N LYS A 234 18.44 34.24 -29.76
CA LYS A 234 17.89 35.55 -30.21
C LYS A 234 18.73 36.77 -29.83
N LYS A 235 19.99 36.60 -29.41
CA LYS A 235 20.94 37.71 -29.24
C LYS A 235 22.29 37.37 -29.86
N MET A 236 22.34 37.28 -31.19
CA MET A 236 23.56 37.64 -31.90
C MET A 236 23.36 39.04 -32.48
N PRO A 237 24.12 40.05 -32.05
CA PRO A 237 24.13 41.33 -32.74
C PRO A 237 24.74 41.12 -34.13
N VAL A 238 24.00 41.46 -35.17
CA VAL A 238 24.61 41.76 -36.47
C VAL A 238 25.33 43.08 -36.28
N SER A 239 26.65 43.02 -36.07
CA SER A 239 27.52 44.18 -36.24
C SER A 239 27.82 44.34 -37.72
N GLN A 240 27.82 45.61 -38.13
CA GLN A 240 28.11 46.17 -39.44
C GLN A 240 29.35 45.60 -40.13
#